data_AF-A0A1V5PQG9-F1
#
_entry.id   AF-A0A1V5PQG9-F1
#
_cell.length_a   1.000
_cell.length_b   1.000
_cell.length_c   1.000
_cell.angle_alpha   90.00
_cell.angle_beta   90.00
_cell.angle_gamma   90.00
#
_symmetry.space_group_name_H-M   'P 1'
#
loop_
_entity.id
_entity.type
_entity.pdbx_description
1 polymer ?
#
loop_
_entity_poly.entity_id
_entity_poly.type
_entity_poly.pdbx_seq_one_letter_code
_entity_poly.pdbx_strand_id
1 'polypeptide(L)'
;MLFIIKRKSFLLLLLLSIIILSPVKATEEIFNQLIKDLSSPSVEIRSEAAWSLGELGDLRAVDYLIKTINDPDDSVRYYVIKSLGNLGDNKALPHLEKALKLEVQPWIVQAIEETINKLTKN
;
A
#
# COMPACT_ATOMS: atom_id res chain seq x y z
N MET A 1 39.76 18.40 26.24
CA MET A 1 38.74 17.35 26.49
C MET A 1 37.52 17.42 25.54
N LEU A 2 37.14 18.60 25.02
CA LEU A 2 35.96 18.78 24.14
C LEU A 2 36.04 18.10 22.75
N PHE A 3 37.25 17.85 22.23
CA PHE A 3 37.46 17.35 20.85
C PHE A 3 37.17 15.83 20.70
N ILE A 4 37.32 15.06 21.78
CA ILE A 4 37.12 13.60 21.79
C ILE A 4 35.63 13.26 21.87
N ILE A 5 34.82 14.09 22.55
CA ILE A 5 33.38 13.89 22.72
C ILE A 5 32.65 14.13 21.38
N LYS A 6 33.00 15.19 20.62
CA LYS A 6 32.37 15.47 19.31
C LYS A 6 32.64 14.40 18.24
N ARG A 7 33.84 13.80 18.20
CA ARG A 7 34.19 12.73 17.25
C ARG A 7 33.44 11.42 17.50
N LYS A 8 33.23 11.04 18.77
CA LYS A 8 32.45 9.84 19.12
C LYS A 8 30.96 10.00 18.78
N SER A 9 30.40 11.20 18.97
CA SER A 9 29.02 11.51 18.56
C SER A 9 28.83 11.46 17.04
N PHE A 10 29.81 11.93 16.26
CA PHE A 10 29.75 11.87 14.79
C PHE A 10 29.79 10.44 14.24
N LEU A 11 30.69 9.59 14.78
CA LEU A 11 30.77 8.17 14.38
C LEU A 11 29.51 7.39 14.77
N LEU A 12 28.91 7.69 15.92
CA LEU A 12 27.64 7.08 16.32
C LEU A 12 26.50 7.50 15.38
N LEU A 13 26.41 8.78 15.01
CA LEU A 13 25.41 9.26 14.03
C LEU A 13 25.63 8.66 12.64
N LEU A 14 26.88 8.47 12.22
CA LEU A 14 27.24 7.83 10.95
C LEU A 14 26.88 6.33 10.95
N LEU A 15 27.13 5.62 12.04
CA LEU A 15 26.75 4.21 12.18
C LEU A 15 25.23 4.03 12.24
N LEU A 16 24.54 4.90 12.99
CA LEU A 16 23.07 4.91 13.02
C LEU A 16 22.49 5.24 11.65
N SER A 17 23.07 6.18 10.90
CA SER A 17 22.59 6.48 9.56
C SER A 17 22.74 5.26 8.65
N ILE A 18 23.86 4.54 8.67
CA ILE A 18 24.04 3.33 7.86
C ILE A 18 23.04 2.24 8.25
N ILE A 19 22.85 1.99 9.55
CA ILE A 19 21.96 0.93 10.06
C ILE A 19 20.48 1.27 9.81
N ILE A 20 20.08 2.54 9.91
CA ILE A 20 18.70 2.98 9.67
C ILE A 20 18.43 3.14 8.17
N LEU A 21 19.36 3.73 7.41
CA LEU A 21 19.18 3.98 5.98
C LEU A 21 19.14 2.69 5.16
N SER A 22 19.88 1.65 5.54
CA SER A 22 19.92 0.41 4.73
C SER A 22 18.57 -0.32 4.64
N PRO A 23 17.91 -0.71 5.75
CA PRO A 23 16.60 -1.37 5.71
C PRO A 23 15.50 -0.42 5.25
N VAL A 24 15.50 0.85 5.67
CA VAL A 24 14.47 1.83 5.28
C VAL A 24 14.54 2.16 3.79
N LYS A 25 15.74 2.30 3.22
CA LYS A 25 15.90 2.57 1.78
C LYS A 25 15.42 1.40 0.93
N ALA A 26 15.68 0.15 1.35
CA ALA A 26 15.18 -1.02 0.66
C ALA A 26 13.64 -1.08 0.68
N THR A 27 13.01 -0.77 1.81
CA THR A 27 11.54 -0.71 1.90
C THR A 27 10.94 0.41 1.06
N GLU A 28 11.59 1.58 1.00
CA GLU A 28 11.16 2.68 0.12
C GLU A 28 11.28 2.31 -1.37
N GLU A 29 12.36 1.64 -1.77
CA GLU A 29 12.56 1.20 -3.16
C GLU A 29 11.51 0.17 -3.57
N ILE A 30 11.23 -0.81 -2.70
CA ILE A 30 10.17 -1.79 -2.92
C ILE A 30 8.81 -1.10 -3.01
N PHE A 31 8.48 -0.21 -2.06
CA PHE A 31 7.23 0.54 -2.10
C PHE A 31 7.05 1.28 -3.43
N ASN A 32 8.07 2.05 -3.84
CA ASN A 32 8.02 2.82 -5.09
C ASN A 32 7.92 1.92 -6.33
N GLN A 33 8.58 0.76 -6.34
CA GLN A 33 8.49 -0.19 -7.42
C GLN A 33 7.08 -0.80 -7.51
N LEU A 34 6.48 -1.17 -6.38
CA LEU A 34 5.10 -1.68 -6.34
C LEU A 34 4.09 -0.63 -6.83
N ILE A 35 4.26 0.65 -6.49
CA ILE A 35 3.44 1.74 -7.03
C ILE A 35 3.54 1.82 -8.56
N LYS A 36 4.73 1.65 -9.12
CA LYS A 36 4.94 1.62 -10.57
C LYS A 36 4.27 0.40 -11.21
N ASP A 37 4.36 -0.75 -10.55
CA ASP A 37 3.83 -2.02 -11.04
C ASP A 37 2.30 -2.08 -11.08
N LEU A 38 1.61 -1.22 -10.31
CA LEU A 38 0.16 -0.98 -10.47
C LEU A 38 -0.25 -0.51 -11.87
N SER A 39 0.69 -0.03 -12.70
CA SER A 39 0.45 0.39 -14.09
C SER A 39 1.08 -0.57 -15.12
N SER A 40 1.48 -1.77 -14.70
CA SER A 40 2.09 -2.76 -15.57
C SER A 40 1.12 -3.21 -16.68
N PRO A 41 1.62 -3.48 -17.91
CA PRO A 41 0.80 -4.09 -18.95
C PRO A 41 0.34 -5.52 -18.60
N SER A 42 1.08 -6.23 -17.72
CA SER A 42 0.68 -7.56 -17.23
C SER A 42 -0.33 -7.43 -16.10
N VAL A 43 -1.46 -8.11 -16.25
CA VAL A 43 -2.52 -8.21 -15.23
C VAL A 43 -1.97 -8.79 -13.94
N GLU A 44 -1.17 -9.85 -14.07
CA GLU A 44 -0.57 -10.59 -12.95
C GLU A 44 0.31 -9.68 -12.12
N ILE A 45 1.15 -8.86 -12.76
CA ILE A 45 2.00 -7.89 -12.06
C ILE A 45 1.16 -6.82 -11.34
N ARG A 46 0.08 -6.32 -11.96
CA ARG A 46 -0.79 -5.33 -11.31
C ARG A 46 -1.50 -5.91 -10.07
N SER A 47 -2.03 -7.13 -10.17
CA SER A 47 -2.70 -7.80 -9.06
C SER A 47 -1.75 -8.09 -7.90
N GLU A 48 -0.56 -8.59 -8.20
CA GLU A 48 0.47 -8.88 -7.19
C GLU A 48 0.98 -7.58 -6.54
N ALA A 49 1.12 -6.51 -7.31
CA ALA A 49 1.48 -5.19 -6.77
C ALA A 49 0.40 -4.67 -5.81
N ALA A 50 -0.88 -4.75 -6.21
CA ALA A 50 -2.00 -4.32 -5.38
C ALA A 50 -2.07 -5.12 -4.07
N TRP A 51 -1.93 -6.44 -4.13
CA TRP A 51 -1.88 -7.31 -2.96
C TRP A 51 -0.70 -6.96 -2.04
N SER A 52 0.50 -6.90 -2.61
CA SER A 52 1.74 -6.64 -1.87
C SER A 52 1.72 -5.29 -1.15
N LEU A 53 1.12 -4.25 -1.74
CA LEU A 53 0.94 -2.96 -1.08
C LEU A 53 0.03 -3.02 0.15
N GLY A 54 -0.98 -3.88 0.13
CA GLY A 54 -1.83 -4.15 1.30
C GLY A 54 -1.08 -4.88 2.40
N GLU A 55 -0.33 -5.93 2.03
CA GLU A 55 0.47 -6.73 2.98
C GLU A 55 1.63 -5.94 3.60
N LEU A 56 2.18 -4.97 2.86
CA LEU A 56 3.21 -4.07 3.38
C LEU A 56 2.68 -3.19 4.52
N GLY A 57 1.36 -2.95 4.59
CA GLY A 57 0.72 -2.20 5.67
C GLY A 57 1.00 -0.69 5.66
N ASP A 58 1.63 -0.17 4.60
CA ASP A 58 1.97 1.25 4.50
C ASP A 58 0.78 2.06 3.98
N LEU A 59 0.21 2.90 4.86
CA LEU A 59 -0.96 3.73 4.56
C LEU A 59 -0.75 4.70 3.38
N ARG A 60 0.50 5.02 3.00
CA ARG A 60 0.78 5.80 1.78
C ARG A 60 0.23 5.12 0.52
N ALA A 61 0.03 3.80 0.54
CA ALA A 61 -0.51 3.04 -0.59
C ALA A 61 -1.99 3.34 -0.87
N VAL A 62 -2.76 3.82 0.12
CA VAL A 62 -4.22 3.99 0.02
C VAL A 62 -4.60 4.83 -1.20
N ASP A 63 -3.92 5.96 -1.42
CA ASP A 63 -4.22 6.86 -2.55
C ASP A 63 -3.90 6.26 -3.92
N TYR A 64 -2.93 5.36 -3.97
CA TYR A 64 -2.59 4.67 -5.21
C TYR A 64 -3.57 3.54 -5.50
N LEU A 65 -3.92 2.75 -4.48
CA LEU A 65 -4.93 1.70 -4.58
C LEU A 65 -6.31 2.28 -4.94
N ILE A 66 -6.71 3.42 -4.38
CA ILE A 66 -7.94 4.13 -4.76
C ILE A 66 -7.96 4.49 -6.25
N LYS A 67 -6.82 4.89 -6.83
CA LYS A 67 -6.74 5.19 -8.28
C LYS A 67 -6.90 3.94 -9.13
N THR A 68 -6.49 2.77 -8.63
CA THR A 68 -6.56 1.47 -9.32
C THR A 68 -7.88 0.72 -9.07
N ILE A 69 -8.78 1.24 -8.23
CA ILE A 69 -10.02 0.54 -7.83
C ILE A 69 -10.97 0.17 -8.98
N ASN A 70 -10.84 0.83 -10.13
CA ASN A 70 -11.61 0.56 -11.34
C ASN A 70 -10.75 -0.08 -12.45
N ASP A 71 -9.73 -0.86 -12.09
CA ASP A 71 -8.92 -1.59 -13.07
C ASP A 71 -9.81 -2.42 -14.01
N PRO A 72 -9.51 -2.46 -15.33
CA PRO A 72 -10.30 -3.26 -16.27
C PRO A 72 -10.31 -4.75 -15.95
N ASP A 73 -9.30 -5.27 -15.24
CA ASP A 73 -9.25 -6.67 -14.85
C ASP A 73 -9.90 -6.93 -13.48
N ASP A 74 -10.76 -7.94 -13.44
CA ASP A 74 -11.55 -8.32 -12.27
C ASP A 74 -10.67 -8.76 -11.09
N SER A 75 -9.56 -9.47 -11.36
CA SER A 75 -8.63 -9.93 -10.33
C SER A 75 -7.89 -8.75 -9.69
N VAL A 76 -7.47 -7.78 -10.50
CA VAL A 76 -6.81 -6.58 -9.99
C VAL A 76 -7.75 -5.79 -9.09
N ARG A 77 -9.02 -5.58 -9.51
CA ARG A 77 -10.01 -4.90 -8.66
C ARG A 77 -10.19 -5.60 -7.33
N TYR A 78 -10.34 -6.93 -7.33
CA TYR A 78 -10.47 -7.72 -6.11
C TYR A 78 -9.30 -7.49 -5.14
N TYR A 79 -8.05 -7.61 -5.61
CA TYR A 79 -6.89 -7.42 -4.75
C TYR A 79 -6.76 -5.97 -4.25
N VAL A 80 -7.10 -4.98 -5.09
CA VAL A 80 -7.18 -3.58 -4.64
C VAL A 80 -8.17 -3.43 -3.48
N ILE A 81 -9.38 -3.99 -3.61
CA ILE A 81 -10.43 -3.91 -2.59
C ILE A 81 -10.00 -4.61 -1.29
N LYS A 82 -9.39 -5.80 -1.38
CA LYS A 82 -8.86 -6.52 -0.20
C LYS A 82 -7.75 -5.74 0.47
N SER A 83 -6.80 -5.18 -0.29
CA SER A 83 -5.70 -4.38 0.23
C SER A 83 -6.18 -3.11 0.93
N LEU A 84 -7.17 -2.40 0.37
CA LEU A 84 -7.79 -1.26 1.03
C LEU A 84 -8.42 -1.65 2.38
N GLY A 85 -9.09 -2.81 2.43
CA GLY A 85 -9.62 -3.35 3.68
C GLY A 85 -8.54 -3.77 4.68
N ASN A 86 -7.37 -4.24 4.22
CA ASN A 86 -6.23 -4.57 5.08
C ASN A 86 -5.57 -3.32 5.67
N LEU A 87 -5.41 -2.27 4.87
CA LEU A 87 -4.84 -0.99 5.30
C LEU A 87 -5.75 -0.25 6.30
N GLY A 88 -7.06 -0.42 6.21
CA GLY A 88 -7.97 0.06 7.25
C GLY A 88 -8.25 1.56 7.23
N ASP A 89 -7.84 2.29 6.20
CA ASP A 89 -8.07 3.74 6.10
C ASP A 89 -9.47 4.05 5.56
N ASN A 90 -10.28 4.71 6.38
CA ASN A 90 -11.65 5.12 6.06
C ASN A 90 -11.75 6.11 4.89
N LYS A 91 -10.63 6.70 4.44
CA LYS A 91 -10.54 7.45 3.18
C LYS A 91 -11.00 6.63 1.96
N ALA A 92 -10.89 5.30 2.03
CA ALA A 92 -11.35 4.41 0.96
C ALA A 92 -12.88 4.33 0.84
N LEU A 93 -13.64 4.63 1.89
CA LEU A 93 -15.09 4.39 1.95
C LEU A 93 -15.89 5.01 0.79
N PRO A 94 -15.76 6.32 0.47
CA PRO A 94 -16.53 6.91 -0.63
C PRO A 94 -16.22 6.28 -1.99
N HIS A 95 -15.00 5.75 -2.16
CA HIS A 95 -14.53 5.13 -3.39
C HIS A 95 -15.06 3.70 -3.51
N LEU A 96 -15.08 2.96 -2.40
CA LEU A 96 -15.69 1.63 -2.32
C LEU A 96 -17.20 1.69 -2.56
N GLU A 97 -17.91 2.65 -1.96
CA GLU A 97 -19.35 2.86 -2.19
C GLU A 97 -19.66 3.17 -3.66
N LYS A 98 -18.77 3.92 -4.32
CA LYS A 98 -18.90 4.19 -5.75
C LYS A 98 -18.63 2.93 -6.58
N ALA A 99 -17.56 2.18 -6.26
CA ALA A 99 -17.23 0.93 -6.94
C ALA A 99 -18.37 -0.09 -6.82
N LEU A 100 -18.97 -0.21 -5.63
CA LEU A 100 -20.11 -1.10 -5.37
C LEU A 100 -21.29 -0.88 -6.34
N LYS A 101 -21.56 0.39 -6.69
CA LYS A 101 -22.66 0.76 -7.60
C LYS A 101 -22.37 0.43 -9.06
N LEU A 102 -21.10 0.29 -9.42
CA LEU A 102 -20.64 0.08 -10.80
C LEU A 102 -20.23 -1.37 -11.07
N GLU A 103 -19.89 -2.12 -10.01
CA GLU A 103 -19.40 -3.48 -10.11
C GLU A 103 -20.50 -4.45 -10.54
N VAL A 104 -20.16 -5.32 -11.49
CA VAL A 104 -21.08 -6.31 -12.06
C VAL A 104 -20.79 -7.72 -11.56
N GLN A 105 -19.55 -7.98 -11.13
CA GLN A 105 -19.12 -9.29 -10.68
C GLN A 105 -19.59 -9.55 -9.24
N PRO A 106 -20.44 -10.57 -8.99
CA PRO A 106 -21.01 -10.79 -7.66
C PRO A 106 -19.97 -11.04 -6.57
N TRP A 107 -18.88 -11.74 -6.90
CA TRP A 107 -17.82 -12.05 -5.96
C TRP A 107 -16.97 -10.80 -5.60
N ILE A 108 -16.89 -9.81 -6.50
CA ILE A 108 -16.25 -8.52 -6.20
C ILE A 108 -17.20 -7.64 -5.39
N VAL A 109 -18.50 -7.62 -5.72
CA VAL A 109 -19.54 -6.95 -4.92
C VAL A 109 -19.47 -7.40 -3.46
N GLN A 110 -19.43 -8.72 -3.23
CA GLN A 110 -19.27 -9.28 -1.89
C GLN A 110 -17.98 -8.78 -1.21
N ALA A 111 -16.84 -8.78 -1.92
CA ALA A 111 -15.59 -8.28 -1.37
C ALA A 111 -15.66 -6.80 -0.99
N ILE A 112 -16.35 -5.97 -1.78
CA ILE A 112 -16.56 -4.55 -1.47
C ILE A 112 -17.41 -4.39 -0.21
N GLU A 113 -18.54 -5.11 -0.11
CA GLU A 113 -19.42 -5.08 1.05
C GLU A 113 -18.70 -5.53 2.33
N GLU A 114 -17.91 -6.61 2.26
CA GLU A 114 -17.07 -7.08 3.36
C GLU A 114 -16.08 -6.00 3.81
N THR A 115 -15.39 -5.37 2.84
CA THR A 115 -14.43 -4.30 3.13
C THR A 115 -15.10 -3.08 3.74
N ILE A 116 -16.24 -2.61 3.21
CA ILE A 116 -17.01 -1.49 3.79
C ILE A 116 -17.46 -1.82 5.21
N ASN A 117 -17.97 -3.04 5.44
CA ASN A 117 -18.37 -3.50 6.77
C ASN A 117 -17.19 -3.54 7.76
N LYS A 118 -15.99 -3.92 7.29
CA LYS A 118 -14.77 -3.91 8.10
C LYS A 118 -14.36 -2.49 8.49
N LEU A 119 -14.36 -1.56 7.53
CA LEU A 119 -13.93 -0.17 7.72
C LEU A 119 -14.90 0.65 8.59
N THR A 120 -16.20 0.34 8.55
CA THR A 120 -17.22 1.05 9.35
C THR A 120 -17.34 0.57 10.80
N LYS A 121 -16.78 -0.60 11.13
CA LYS A 121 -16.86 -1.21 12.47
C LYS A 121 -15.60 -1.02 13.33
N ASN A 122 -14.50 -0.54 12.74
CA ASN A 122 -13.23 -0.24 13.41
C ASN A 122 -13.13 1.25 13.73
#